data_AF-A0A2C6KFZ5-F1
#
_entry.id   AF-A0A2C6KFZ5-F1
#
_cell.length_a   1.000
_cell.length_b   1.000
_cell.length_c   1.000
_cell.angle_alpha   90.00
_cell.angle_beta   90.00
_cell.angle_gamma   90.00
#
_symmetry.space_group_name_H-M   'P 1'
#
loop_
_entity.id
_entity.type
_entity.pdbx_description
1 polymer ?
#
loop_
_entity_poly.entity_id
_entity_poly.type
_entity_poly.pdbx_seq_one_letter_code
_entity_poly.pdbx_strand_id
1 'polypeptide(L)'
;EEERLLIINRLHAVLRPFLLRRVKKDVLQDIPERKEYLVRIGLSSWQKAVYKQIQEKGLRTVDQGGNVTKRSFHNALMQLRKIVNHPYLFTDEYTVDEDLIRVAGKFECLDRIIPKLLHFRHKMLIFSQMTQVLDLLAEYMHMRGYKYARLDGSVGLNERKERMDEFNNKEENTMIFMLSTR
;
A
#
# COMPACT_ATOMS: atom_id res chain seq x y z
N GLU A 1 25.42 -10.76 26.09
CA GLU A 1 25.56 -10.55 24.63
C GLU A 1 26.34 -11.69 23.96
N GLU A 2 27.43 -12.15 24.56
CA GLU A 2 28.21 -13.32 24.12
C GLU A 2 27.40 -14.62 24.07
N GLU A 3 26.55 -14.89 25.06
CA GLU A 3 25.71 -16.10 25.10
C GLU A 3 24.76 -16.19 23.88
N ARG A 4 24.21 -15.04 23.46
CA ARG A 4 23.32 -14.95 22.29
C ARG A 4 24.08 -15.27 20.99
N LEU A 5 25.32 -14.79 20.85
CA LEU A 5 26.19 -15.11 19.72
C LEU A 5 26.54 -16.60 19.67
N LEU A 6 26.79 -17.20 20.83
CA LEU A 6 27.13 -18.62 20.95
C LEU A 6 25.94 -19.52 20.57
N ILE A 7 24.73 -19.15 20.98
CA ILE A 7 23.48 -19.81 20.57
C ILE A 7 23.25 -19.67 19.05
N ILE A 8 23.41 -18.47 18.50
CA ILE A 8 23.26 -18.21 17.06
C ILE A 8 24.23 -19.07 16.24
N ASN A 9 25.50 -19.16 16.64
CA ASN A 9 26.50 -19.95 15.94
C ASN A 9 26.22 -21.46 16.00
N ARG A 10 25.78 -21.99 17.15
CA ARG A 10 25.36 -23.39 17.27
C ARG A 10 24.16 -23.70 16.37
N LEU A 11 23.16 -22.83 16.35
CA LEU A 11 22.00 -22.98 15.47
C LEU A 11 22.40 -22.94 13.99
N HIS A 12 23.26 -22.01 13.59
CA HIS A 12 23.76 -21.95 12.23
C HIS A 12 24.52 -23.22 11.84
N ALA A 13 25.35 -23.79 12.73
CA ALA A 13 26.09 -25.02 12.44
C ALA A 13 25.16 -26.22 12.21
N VAL A 14 24.10 -26.36 13.01
CA VAL A 14 23.10 -27.45 12.88
C VAL A 14 22.23 -27.26 11.63
N LEU A 15 21.83 -26.02 11.30
CA LEU A 15 20.90 -25.73 10.21
C LEU A 15 21.55 -25.60 8.83
N ARG A 16 22.87 -25.30 8.75
CA ARG A 16 23.59 -25.07 7.48
C ARG A 16 23.44 -26.19 6.42
N PRO A 17 23.50 -27.50 6.76
CA PRO A 17 23.32 -28.55 5.74
C PRO A 17 21.87 -28.67 5.25
N PHE A 18 20.90 -28.14 6.00
CA PHE A 18 19.47 -28.22 5.66
C PHE A 18 18.92 -26.94 5.01
N LEU A 19 19.64 -25.82 5.12
CA LEU A 19 19.13 -24.51 4.71
C LEU A 19 20.11 -23.79 3.78
N LEU A 20 19.73 -23.69 2.50
CA LEU A 20 20.41 -22.85 1.53
C LEU A 20 19.91 -21.41 1.64
N ARG A 21 20.78 -20.50 2.10
CA ARG A 21 20.50 -19.06 2.13
C ARG A 21 21.52 -18.33 1.26
N ARG A 22 21.05 -17.59 0.26
CA ARG A 22 21.86 -16.69 -0.58
C ARG A 22 21.36 -15.27 -0.42
N VAL A 23 22.26 -14.29 -0.33
CA VAL A 23 21.88 -12.87 -0.33
C VAL A 23 22.01 -12.34 -1.76
N LYS A 24 21.13 -11.40 -2.16
CA LYS A 24 21.20 -10.80 -3.51
C LYS A 24 22.59 -10.22 -3.84
N LYS A 25 23.26 -9.66 -2.84
CA LYS A 25 24.63 -9.14 -2.94
C LYS A 25 25.66 -10.21 -3.35
N ASP A 26 25.45 -11.46 -2.94
CA ASP A 26 26.40 -12.56 -3.20
C ASP A 26 26.26 -13.12 -4.62
N VAL A 27 25.13 -12.84 -5.30
CA VAL A 27 24.75 -13.50 -6.56
C VAL A 27 24.62 -12.50 -7.73
N LEU A 28 24.26 -11.24 -7.46
CA LEU A 28 23.87 -10.27 -8.47
C LEU A 28 24.59 -8.94 -8.25
N GLN A 29 25.79 -8.82 -8.81
CA GLN A 29 26.64 -7.63 -8.67
C GLN A 29 26.12 -6.42 -9.47
N ASP A 30 25.41 -6.66 -10.58
CA ASP A 30 24.90 -5.60 -11.48
C ASP A 30 23.53 -5.03 -11.07
N ILE A 31 22.92 -5.54 -10.00
CA ILE A 31 21.62 -5.03 -9.54
C ILE A 31 21.84 -3.74 -8.73
N PRO A 32 21.21 -2.63 -9.12
CA PRO A 32 21.29 -1.38 -8.37
C PRO A 32 20.80 -1.53 -6.94
N GLU A 33 21.36 -0.74 -6.03
CA GLU A 33 20.92 -0.74 -4.64
C GLU A 33 19.45 -0.32 -4.50
N ARG A 34 18.70 -1.08 -3.68
CA ARG A 34 17.34 -0.71 -3.31
C ARG A 34 17.37 0.52 -2.40
N LYS A 35 16.85 1.64 -2.89
CA LYS A 35 16.61 2.85 -2.10
C LYS A 35 15.19 2.83 -1.54
N GLU A 36 15.04 3.09 -0.25
CA GLU A 36 13.75 3.14 0.43
C GLU A 36 13.53 4.54 1.01
N TYR A 37 12.38 5.12 0.72
CA TYR A 37 12.04 6.48 1.13
C TYR A 37 10.74 6.47 1.91
N LEU A 38 10.74 7.08 3.09
CA LEU A 38 9.54 7.29 3.89
C LEU A 38 8.95 8.67 3.60
N VAL A 39 7.89 8.71 2.80
CA VAL A 39 7.17 9.96 2.48
C VAL A 39 6.15 10.24 3.57
N ARG A 40 6.37 11.31 4.34
CA ARG A 40 5.42 11.78 5.36
C ARG A 40 4.39 12.70 4.70
N ILE A 41 3.12 12.34 4.81
CA ILE A 41 2.01 13.02 4.14
C ILE A 41 1.04 13.54 5.19
N GLY A 42 0.65 14.81 5.06
CA GLY A 42 -0.36 15.42 5.93
C GLY A 42 -1.77 14.97 5.58
N LEU A 43 -2.65 14.91 6.58
CA LEU A 43 -4.08 14.68 6.36
C LEU A 43 -4.74 15.94 5.77
N SER A 44 -5.70 15.75 4.86
CA SER A 44 -6.58 16.82 4.40
C SER A 44 -7.48 17.33 5.54
N SER A 45 -8.10 18.50 5.34
CA SER A 45 -9.03 19.07 6.32
C SER A 45 -10.20 18.13 6.64
N TRP A 46 -10.75 17.47 5.61
CA TRP A 46 -11.82 16.50 5.79
C TRP A 46 -11.33 15.24 6.52
N GLN A 47 -10.17 14.69 6.13
CA GLN A 47 -9.56 13.57 6.83
C GLN A 47 -9.35 13.88 8.30
N LYS A 48 -8.83 15.07 8.65
CA LYS A 48 -8.63 15.49 10.04
C LYS A 48 -9.93 15.53 10.84
N ALA A 49 -10.99 16.09 10.26
CA ALA A 49 -12.29 16.18 10.91
C ALA A 49 -12.86 14.79 11.24
N VAL A 50 -12.89 13.89 10.25
CA VAL A 50 -13.40 12.52 10.42
C VAL A 50 -12.48 11.70 11.32
N TYR A 51 -11.16 11.87 11.22
CA TYR A 51 -10.19 11.20 12.08
C TYR A 51 -10.42 11.55 13.55
N LYS A 52 -10.62 12.84 13.86
CA LYS A 52 -10.94 13.30 15.22
C LYS A 52 -12.25 12.72 15.73
N GLN A 53 -13.29 12.68 14.89
CA GLN A 53 -14.58 12.07 15.26
C GLN A 53 -14.47 10.56 15.56
N ILE A 54 -13.72 9.81 14.74
CA ILE A 54 -13.48 8.37 14.97
C ILE A 54 -12.69 8.17 16.26
N GLN A 55 -11.69 9.01 16.51
CA GLN A 55 -10.88 8.95 17.72
C GLN A 55 -11.74 9.18 18.97
N GLU A 56 -12.57 10.23 18.99
CA GLU A 56 -13.46 10.54 20.12
C GLU A 56 -14.48 9.42 20.37
N LYS A 57 -15.10 8.86 19.31
CA LYS A 57 -16.04 7.73 19.42
C LYS A 57 -15.34 6.44 19.89
N GLY A 58 -14.13 6.19 19.41
CA GLY A 58 -13.31 5.05 19.83
C GLY A 58 -12.92 5.11 21.31
N LEU A 59 -12.58 6.30 21.81
CA LEU A 59 -12.29 6.52 23.23
C LEU A 59 -13.52 6.32 24.13
N ARG A 60 -14.72 6.70 23.69
CA ARG A 60 -15.96 6.48 24.45
C ARG A 60 -16.34 5.00 24.64
N THR A 61 -15.74 4.10 23.86
CA THR A 61 -15.96 2.65 24.02
C THR A 61 -15.01 2.01 25.04
N VAL A 62 -14.17 2.83 25.68
CA VAL A 62 -13.36 2.46 26.84
C VAL A 62 -14.14 2.90 28.06
N ASP A 63 -14.73 1.96 28.81
CA ASP A 63 -15.42 2.29 30.05
C ASP A 63 -14.48 2.94 31.07
N GLN A 64 -15.03 3.70 32.03
CA GLN A 64 -14.26 4.38 33.09
C GLN A 64 -13.39 3.44 33.94
N GLY A 65 -13.61 2.12 33.86
CA GLY A 65 -12.79 1.07 34.48
C GLY A 65 -11.71 0.44 33.60
N GLY A 66 -11.44 0.97 32.39
CA GLY A 66 -10.37 0.48 31.50
C GLY A 66 -10.69 -0.81 30.73
N ASN A 67 -11.90 -1.34 30.85
CA ASN A 67 -12.32 -2.54 30.12
C ASN A 67 -12.75 -2.17 28.69
N VAL A 68 -11.97 -2.62 27.72
CA VAL A 68 -12.24 -2.43 26.29
C VAL A 68 -12.83 -3.70 25.71
N THR A 69 -14.00 -3.63 25.09
CA THR A 69 -14.46 -4.72 24.23
C THR A 69 -13.53 -4.78 23.01
N LYS A 70 -12.61 -5.75 22.97
CA LYS A 70 -11.56 -5.89 21.93
C LYS A 70 -12.07 -5.69 20.48
N ARG A 71 -13.33 -6.07 20.22
CA ARG A 71 -14.00 -5.91 18.91
C ARG A 71 -14.26 -4.46 18.52
N SER A 72 -14.70 -3.60 19.44
CA SER A 72 -14.99 -2.19 19.14
C SER A 72 -13.71 -1.39 18.84
N PHE A 73 -12.67 -1.62 19.64
CA PHE A 73 -11.37 -0.99 19.44
C PHE A 73 -10.72 -1.41 18.12
N HIS A 74 -10.78 -2.70 17.77
CA HIS A 74 -10.27 -3.18 16.48
C HIS A 74 -11.03 -2.55 15.30
N ASN A 75 -12.35 -2.35 15.43
CA ASN A 75 -13.14 -1.64 14.42
C ASN A 75 -12.69 -0.17 14.30
N ALA A 76 -12.53 0.54 15.42
CA ALA A 76 -12.05 1.93 15.41
C ALA A 76 -10.68 2.05 14.70
N LEU A 77 -9.73 1.15 14.99
CA LEU A 77 -8.44 1.12 14.30
C LEU A 77 -8.59 0.87 12.79
N MET A 78 -9.52 0.00 12.38
CA MET A 78 -9.80 -0.23 10.96
C MET A 78 -10.34 1.04 10.29
N GLN A 79 -11.27 1.76 10.94
CA GLN A 79 -11.78 3.02 10.41
C GLN A 79 -10.69 4.09 10.34
N LEU A 80 -9.82 4.19 11.35
CA LEU A 80 -8.65 5.08 11.31
C LEU A 80 -7.74 4.74 10.12
N ARG A 81 -7.55 3.46 9.80
CA ARG A 81 -6.79 3.03 8.61
C ARG A 81 -7.50 3.38 7.30
N LYS A 82 -8.83 3.31 7.24
CA LYS A 82 -9.60 3.71 6.05
C LYS A 82 -9.48 5.22 5.80
N ILE A 83 -9.71 6.06 6.81
CA ILE A 83 -9.76 7.52 6.62
C ILE A 83 -8.43 8.11 6.18
N VAL A 84 -7.30 7.55 6.65
CA VAL A 84 -5.97 7.99 6.20
C VAL A 84 -5.66 7.58 4.75
N ASN A 85 -6.39 6.60 4.20
CA ASN A 85 -6.29 6.24 2.79
C ASN A 85 -7.13 7.19 1.95
N HIS A 86 -8.44 7.25 2.22
CA HIS A 86 -9.34 8.12 1.47
C HIS A 86 -10.69 8.33 2.21
N PRO A 87 -11.26 9.55 2.26
CA PRO A 87 -12.59 9.81 2.81
C PRO A 87 -13.74 9.07 2.09
N TYR A 88 -13.70 8.95 0.77
CA TYR A 88 -14.74 8.23 0.01
C TYR A 88 -14.86 6.74 0.34
N LEU A 89 -13.95 6.15 1.12
CA LEU A 89 -14.17 4.80 1.68
C LEU A 89 -15.32 4.73 2.71
N PHE A 90 -15.88 5.87 3.10
CA PHE A 90 -17.02 6.01 4.02
C PHE A 90 -18.29 6.50 3.34
N THR A 91 -18.25 6.73 2.03
CA THR A 91 -19.37 7.28 1.28
C THR A 91 -19.68 6.34 0.14
N ASP A 92 -20.94 5.94 0.03
CA ASP A 92 -21.37 5.01 -1.03
C ASP A 92 -21.55 5.71 -2.38
N GLU A 93 -21.74 7.04 -2.36
CA GLU A 93 -21.89 7.88 -3.54
C GLU A 93 -20.90 9.04 -3.52
N TYR A 94 -20.10 9.18 -4.58
CA TYR A 94 -19.19 10.31 -4.75
C TYR A 94 -19.02 10.63 -6.24
N THR A 95 -18.63 11.86 -6.54
CA THR A 95 -18.30 12.29 -7.88
C THR A 95 -16.82 12.06 -8.17
N VAL A 96 -16.52 11.62 -9.40
CA VAL A 96 -15.14 11.48 -9.89
C VAL A 96 -14.71 12.81 -10.50
N ASP A 97 -14.21 13.70 -9.66
CA ASP A 97 -13.70 15.02 -10.02
C ASP A 97 -12.39 15.33 -9.29
N GLU A 98 -11.89 16.58 -9.40
CA GLU A 98 -10.68 17.01 -8.71
C GLU A 98 -10.77 16.88 -7.18
N ASP A 99 -11.96 16.80 -6.59
CA ASP A 99 -12.10 16.61 -5.15
C ASP A 99 -11.65 15.20 -4.74
N LEU A 100 -11.75 14.18 -5.62
CA LEU A 100 -11.14 12.85 -5.39
C LEU A 100 -9.65 12.97 -5.01
N ILE A 101 -8.94 13.95 -5.56
CA ILE A 101 -7.53 14.17 -5.25
C ILE A 101 -7.39 15.03 -3.99
N ARG A 102 -8.14 16.14 -3.92
CA ARG A 102 -7.98 17.16 -2.86
C ARG A 102 -8.39 16.67 -1.48
N VAL A 103 -9.36 15.76 -1.41
CA VAL A 103 -9.91 15.27 -0.14
C VAL A 103 -8.98 14.27 0.55
N ALA A 104 -7.95 13.74 -0.13
CA ALA A 104 -7.02 12.79 0.46
C ALA A 104 -5.56 13.18 0.20
N GLY A 105 -4.79 13.42 1.27
CA GLY A 105 -3.39 13.84 1.14
C GLY A 105 -2.51 12.84 0.39
N LYS A 106 -2.83 11.54 0.44
CA LYS A 106 -2.12 10.51 -0.33
C LYS A 106 -2.35 10.64 -1.83
N PHE A 107 -3.59 10.91 -2.25
CA PHE A 107 -3.93 11.08 -3.67
C PHE A 107 -3.31 12.36 -4.20
N GLU A 108 -3.35 13.44 -3.43
CA GLU A 108 -2.65 14.70 -3.71
C GLU A 108 -1.14 14.49 -3.94
N CYS A 109 -0.50 13.73 -3.05
CA CYS A 109 0.92 13.41 -3.18
C CYS A 109 1.21 12.53 -4.41
N LEU A 110 0.36 11.53 -4.68
CA LEU A 110 0.48 10.68 -5.87
C LEU A 110 0.31 11.47 -7.16
N ASP A 111 -0.62 12.42 -7.21
CA ASP A 111 -0.87 13.30 -8.35
C ASP A 111 0.35 14.16 -8.70
N ARG A 112 1.18 14.49 -7.71
CA ARG A 112 2.46 15.19 -7.94
C ARG A 112 3.61 14.28 -8.36
N ILE A 113 3.59 13.01 -7.95
CA ILE A 113 4.71 12.07 -8.15
C ILE A 113 4.56 11.33 -9.49
N ILE A 114 3.37 10.82 -9.79
CA ILE A 114 3.11 9.98 -10.97
C ILE A 114 3.50 10.68 -12.27
N PRO A 115 3.11 11.94 -12.55
CA PRO A 115 3.48 12.61 -13.80
C PRO A 115 5.00 12.71 -13.99
N LYS A 116 5.74 12.96 -12.91
CA LYS A 116 7.21 13.06 -12.94
C LYS A 116 7.83 11.71 -13.28
N LEU A 117 7.34 10.63 -12.66
CA LEU A 117 7.85 9.28 -12.94
C LEU A 117 7.50 8.81 -14.35
N LEU A 118 6.31 9.14 -14.85
CA LEU A 118 5.91 8.85 -16.23
C LEU A 118 6.74 9.64 -17.25
N HIS A 119 7.06 10.91 -16.96
CA HIS A 119 7.92 11.73 -17.82
C HIS A 119 9.30 11.08 -18.03
N PHE A 120 9.90 10.53 -16.97
CA PHE A 120 11.16 9.78 -17.04
C PHE A 120 11.00 8.30 -17.42
N ARG A 121 9.80 7.87 -17.82
CA ARG A 121 9.45 6.50 -18.21
C ARG A 121 9.80 5.43 -17.17
N HIS A 122 9.58 5.73 -15.90
CA HIS A 122 9.73 4.75 -14.81
C HIS A 122 8.48 3.87 -14.68
N LYS A 123 8.68 2.55 -14.68
CA LYS A 123 7.63 1.58 -14.32
C LYS A 123 7.34 1.65 -12.82
N MET A 124 6.06 1.68 -12.45
CA MET A 124 5.59 1.86 -11.08
C MET A 124 4.73 0.68 -10.62
N LEU A 125 4.99 0.20 -9.42
CA LEU A 125 4.15 -0.78 -8.72
C LEU A 125 3.51 -0.10 -7.51
N ILE A 126 2.18 -0.07 -7.45
CA ILE A 126 1.42 0.52 -6.36
C ILE A 126 0.75 -0.59 -5.56
N PHE A 127 1.12 -0.71 -4.30
CA PHE A 127 0.60 -1.75 -3.41
C PHE A 127 -0.42 -1.19 -2.43
N SER A 128 -1.56 -1.85 -2.30
CA SER A 128 -2.57 -1.54 -1.28
C SER A 128 -2.99 -2.80 -0.53
N GLN A 129 -3.35 -2.66 0.74
CA GLN A 129 -3.99 -3.73 1.52
C GLN A 129 -5.51 -3.78 1.30
N MET A 130 -6.12 -2.66 0.88
CA MET A 130 -7.56 -2.53 0.69
C MET A 130 -7.87 -2.45 -0.79
N THR A 131 -8.71 -3.36 -1.30
CA THR A 131 -9.16 -3.37 -2.71
C THR A 131 -9.99 -2.13 -3.04
N GLN A 132 -10.81 -1.65 -2.10
CA GLN A 132 -11.56 -0.39 -2.25
C GLN A 132 -10.66 0.83 -2.55
N VAL A 133 -9.41 0.83 -2.06
CA VAL A 133 -8.45 1.90 -2.41
C VAL A 133 -7.93 1.71 -3.83
N LEU A 134 -7.81 0.48 -4.31
CA LEU A 134 -7.46 0.20 -5.71
C LEU A 134 -8.60 0.60 -6.66
N ASP A 135 -9.86 0.49 -6.22
CA ASP A 135 -11.02 0.99 -6.96
C ASP A 135 -10.93 2.52 -7.13
N LEU A 136 -10.71 3.26 -6.03
CA LEU A 136 -10.50 4.72 -6.08
C LEU A 136 -9.28 5.13 -6.90
N LEU A 137 -8.18 4.38 -6.81
CA LEU A 137 -7.01 4.62 -7.64
C LEU A 137 -7.30 4.36 -9.11
N ALA A 138 -8.10 3.33 -9.45
CA ALA A 138 -8.50 3.04 -10.83
C ALA A 138 -9.29 4.22 -11.44
N GLU A 139 -10.23 4.78 -10.68
CA GLU A 139 -10.97 5.98 -11.10
C GLU A 139 -10.06 7.19 -11.28
N TYR A 140 -9.12 7.42 -10.35
CA TYR A 140 -8.10 8.46 -10.47
C TYR A 140 -7.24 8.29 -11.73
N MET A 141 -6.79 7.06 -12.03
CA MET A 141 -6.00 6.78 -13.22
C MET A 141 -6.82 7.02 -14.50
N HIS A 142 -8.10 6.63 -14.49
CA HIS A 142 -9.01 6.89 -15.61
C HIS A 142 -9.21 8.40 -15.83
N MET A 143 -9.46 9.15 -14.75
CA MET A 143 -9.63 10.61 -14.79
C MET A 143 -8.40 11.33 -15.33
N ARG A 144 -7.18 10.87 -14.98
CA ARG A 144 -5.92 11.44 -15.48
C ARG A 144 -5.45 10.84 -16.82
N GLY A 145 -6.17 9.85 -17.37
CA GLY A 145 -5.84 9.20 -18.64
C GLY A 145 -4.62 8.27 -18.59
N TYR A 146 -4.27 7.74 -17.41
CA TYR A 146 -3.14 6.82 -17.25
C TYR A 146 -3.55 5.38 -17.54
N LYS A 147 -2.77 4.68 -18.35
CA LYS A 147 -2.90 3.23 -18.53
C LYS A 147 -2.32 2.50 -17.33
N TYR A 148 -3.09 1.55 -16.80
CA TYR A 148 -2.68 0.75 -15.65
C TYR A 148 -3.12 -0.70 -15.82
N ALA A 149 -2.35 -1.62 -15.24
CA ALA A 149 -2.78 -2.97 -14.96
C ALA A 149 -3.19 -3.07 -13.48
N ARG A 150 -4.14 -3.95 -13.17
CA ARG A 150 -4.56 -4.25 -11.80
C ARG A 150 -4.51 -5.74 -11.55
N LEU A 151 -4.07 -6.15 -10.36
CA LEU A 151 -4.15 -7.52 -9.91
C LEU A 151 -4.62 -7.53 -8.46
N ASP A 152 -5.74 -8.22 -8.24
CA ASP A 152 -6.22 -8.56 -6.92
C ASP A 152 -6.63 -10.05 -6.87
N GLY A 153 -7.08 -10.51 -5.71
CA GLY A 153 -7.44 -11.91 -5.47
C GLY A 153 -8.65 -12.41 -6.27
N SER A 154 -9.38 -11.55 -7.00
CA SER A 154 -10.51 -11.96 -7.83
C SER A 154 -10.10 -12.40 -9.24
N VAL A 155 -8.87 -12.10 -9.66
CA VAL A 155 -8.37 -12.36 -11.02
C VAL A 155 -7.93 -13.82 -11.18
N GLY A 156 -8.41 -14.50 -12.22
CA GLY A 156 -8.06 -15.88 -12.55
C GLY A 156 -6.58 -16.08 -12.90
N LEU A 157 -6.08 -17.32 -12.83
CA LEU A 157 -4.65 -17.63 -13.06
C LEU A 157 -4.16 -17.28 -14.48
N ASN A 158 -5.00 -17.47 -15.50
CA ASN A 158 -4.63 -17.19 -16.89
C ASN A 158 -4.57 -15.68 -17.13
N GLU A 159 -5.61 -14.95 -16.73
CA GLU A 159 -5.67 -13.50 -16.83
C GLU A 159 -4.56 -12.80 -16.02
N ARG A 160 -4.18 -13.39 -14.88
CA ARG A 160 -3.01 -12.94 -14.10
C ARG A 160 -1.72 -12.97 -14.92
N LYS A 161 -1.48 -14.03 -15.70
CA LYS A 161 -0.29 -14.13 -16.54
C LYS A 161 -0.35 -13.10 -17.66
N GLU A 162 -1.49 -13.00 -18.33
CA GLU A 162 -1.69 -12.02 -19.42
C GLU A 162 -1.40 -10.59 -18.95
N ARG A 163 -1.98 -10.14 -17.83
CA ARG A 163 -1.73 -8.80 -17.28
C ARG A 163 -0.27 -8.59 -16.85
N MET A 164 0.41 -9.65 -16.44
CA MET A 164 1.82 -9.58 -16.06
C MET A 164 2.75 -9.53 -17.27
N ASP A 165 2.41 -10.27 -18.33
CA ASP A 165 3.12 -10.26 -19.60
C ASP A 165 2.94 -8.90 -20.30
N GLU A 166 1.72 -8.36 -20.30
CA GLU A 166 1.38 -7.00 -20.73
C GLU A 166 2.30 -5.97 -20.03
N PHE A 167 2.29 -5.95 -18.69
CA PHE A 167 3.13 -5.01 -17.94
C PHE A 167 4.64 -5.21 -18.16
N ASN A 168 5.10 -6.43 -18.44
CA ASN A 168 6.53 -6.70 -18.68
C ASN A 168 6.96 -6.38 -20.11
N ASN A 169 6.02 -6.32 -21.06
CA ASN A 169 6.28 -5.92 -22.42
C ASN A 169 6.90 -4.50 -22.45
N LYS A 170 7.90 -4.31 -23.31
CA LYS A 170 8.59 -3.01 -23.48
C LYS A 170 7.91 -2.12 -24.51
N GLU A 171 7.14 -2.72 -25.42
CA GLU A 171 6.44 -2.01 -26.49
C GLU A 171 5.14 -1.38 -26.01
N GLU A 172 4.59 -1.89 -24.92
CA GLU A 172 3.34 -1.41 -24.36
C GLU A 172 3.53 -0.18 -23.48
N ASN A 173 2.49 0.66 -23.46
CA ASN A 173 2.50 1.93 -22.74
C ASN A 173 1.98 1.81 -21.30
N THR A 174 1.82 0.58 -20.79
CA THR A 174 1.33 0.32 -19.43
C THR A 174 2.48 0.42 -18.44
N MET A 175 2.59 1.59 -17.79
CA MET A 175 3.70 1.90 -16.86
C MET A 175 3.31 1.78 -15.38
N ILE A 176 2.03 1.55 -15.08
CA ILE A 176 1.51 1.49 -13.71
C ILE A 176 0.88 0.11 -13.47
N PHE A 177 1.27 -0.57 -12.40
CA PHE A 177 0.65 -1.81 -11.95
C PHE A 177 0.17 -1.67 -10.51
N MET A 178 -1.13 -1.80 -10.30
CA MET A 178 -1.78 -1.78 -9.00
C MET A 178 -2.00 -3.19 -8.46
N LEU A 179 -1.56 -3.45 -7.23
CA LEU A 179 -1.48 -4.77 -6.63
C LEU A 179 -2.10 -4.80 -5.23
N SER A 180 -2.95 -5.79 -4.94
CA SER A 180 -3.33 -6.10 -3.56
C SER A 180 -2.20 -6.84 -2.83
N THR A 181 -2.00 -6.54 -1.55
CA THR A 181 -0.94 -7.17 -0.71
C THR A 181 -1.45 -8.35 0.12
N ARG A 182 -2.49 -9.03 -0.38
CA ARG A 182 -3.09 -10.25 0.16
C ARG A 182 -3.61 -11.08 -0.99
#